data_AF-A0A7Y7TMT8-F1
#
_entry.id   AF-A0A7Y7TMT8-F1
#
_cell.length_a   1.000
_cell.length_b   1.000
_cell.length_c   1.000
_cell.angle_alpha   90.00
_cell.angle_beta   90.00
_cell.angle_gamma   90.00
#
_symmetry.space_group_name_H-M   'P 1'
#
loop_
_entity.id
_entity.type
_entity.pdbx_description
1 polymer ?
#
loop_
_entity_poly.entity_id
_entity_poly.type
_entity_poly.pdbx_seq_one_letter_code
_entity_poly.pdbx_strand_id
1 'polypeptide(L)' 'ADLADALNRGVIAGAGLDVVANEPMLADNPLRKAENCVMTPHIAWASLAARKRLMGIVAGNIAAFLDGKPVNVVNQ' A
#
# COMPACT_ATOMS: atom_id res chain seq x y z
N ALA A 1 5.90 -13.22 12.55
CA ALA A 1 7.35 -13.55 12.48
C ALA A 1 7.63 -14.46 11.29
N ASP A 2 6.66 -15.29 10.90
CA ASP A 2 6.75 -16.34 9.89
C ASP A 2 7.52 -15.97 8.62
N LEU A 3 7.24 -14.80 8.02
CA LEU A 3 7.95 -14.36 6.82
C LEU A 3 9.44 -14.10 7.09
N ALA A 4 9.78 -13.44 8.20
CA ALA A 4 11.17 -13.22 8.60
C ALA A 4 11.88 -14.55 8.87
N ASP A 5 11.22 -15.49 9.53
CA ASP A 5 11.77 -16.82 9.82
C ASP A 5 12.00 -17.63 8.54
N ALA A 6 11.05 -17.59 7.60
CA ALA A 6 11.17 -18.26 6.32
C ALA A 6 12.33 -17.71 5.47
N LEU A 7 12.53 -16.39 5.47
CA LEU A 7 13.66 -15.74 4.82
C LEU A 7 14.99 -16.14 5.47
N ASN A 8 15.10 -16.02 6.79
CA ASN A 8 16.33 -16.31 7.52
C ASN A 8 16.71 -17.81 7.48
N ARG A 9 15.73 -18.70 7.33
CA ARG A 9 15.96 -20.16 7.18
C ARG A 9 16.15 -20.58 5.72
N GLY A 10 16.11 -19.66 4.76
CA GLY A 10 16.23 -19.97 3.34
C GLY A 10 15.06 -20.80 2.77
N VAL A 11 13.90 -20.81 3.44
CA VAL A 11 12.68 -21.48 2.94
C VAL A 11 12.18 -20.79 1.67
N ILE A 12 12.32 -19.48 1.62
CA ILE A 12 12.11 -18.66 0.42
C ILE A 12 13.37 -17.85 0.14
N ALA A 13 13.65 -17.61 -1.14
CA ALA A 13 14.87 -16.93 -1.57
C ALA A 13 14.86 -15.42 -1.30
N GLY A 14 13.68 -14.80 -1.17
CA GLY A 14 13.54 -13.37 -0.91
C GLY A 14 12.10 -12.90 -0.89
N ALA A 15 11.89 -11.66 -0.47
CA ALA A 15 10.59 -10.99 -0.45
C ALA A 15 10.72 -9.52 -0.90
N GLY A 16 9.79 -9.08 -1.75
CA GLY A 16 9.59 -7.67 -2.09
C GLY A 16 8.26 -7.20 -1.52
N LEU A 17 8.29 -6.24 -0.60
CA LEU A 17 7.09 -5.77 0.11
C LEU A 17 6.91 -4.27 -0.08
N ASP A 18 5.71 -3.84 -0.48
CA ASP A 18 5.36 -2.40 -0.45
C ASP A 18 4.57 -2.02 0.80
N VAL A 19 4.10 -2.99 1.57
CA VAL A 19 3.26 -2.77 2.75
C VAL A 19 3.71 -3.61 3.93
N VAL A 20 3.35 -3.19 5.13
CA VAL A 20 3.47 -3.97 6.36
C VAL A 20 2.22 -3.86 7.23
N ALA A 21 2.04 -4.78 8.17
CA ALA A 21 0.83 -4.82 8.99
C ALA A 21 0.60 -3.55 9.84
N ASN A 22 1.68 -2.90 10.27
CA ASN A 22 1.64 -1.63 11.00
C ASN A 22 2.43 -0.59 10.22
N GLU A 23 1.75 0.46 9.77
CA GLU A 23 2.34 1.56 9.01
C GLU A 23 2.12 2.88 9.76
N PRO A 24 3.20 3.64 10.09
CA PRO A 24 4.61 3.37 9.78
C PRO A 24 5.18 2.14 10.50
N MET A 25 6.22 1.54 9.90
CA MET A 25 6.85 0.33 10.43
C MET A 25 7.39 0.54 11.85
N LEU A 26 6.99 -0.34 12.77
CA LEU A 26 7.51 -0.37 14.14
C LEU A 26 9.01 -0.74 14.18
N ALA A 27 9.73 -0.19 15.15
CA ALA A 27 11.18 -0.37 15.28
C ALA A 27 11.59 -1.83 15.59
N ASP A 28 10.71 -2.58 16.25
CA ASP A 28 10.88 -3.98 16.61
C ASP A 28 10.32 -4.96 15.57
N ASN A 29 9.85 -4.46 14.41
CA ASN A 29 9.34 -5.32 13.35
C ASN A 29 10.45 -6.27 12.85
N PRO A 30 10.23 -7.61 12.90
CA PRO A 30 11.26 -8.60 12.56
C PRO A 30 11.74 -8.50 11.11
N LEU A 31 10.91 -7.97 10.20
CA LEU A 31 11.27 -7.80 8.79
C LEU A 31 12.38 -6.74 8.59
N ARG A 32 12.65 -5.86 9.57
CA ARG A 32 13.77 -4.92 9.51
C ARG A 32 15.15 -5.59 9.45
N LYS A 33 15.24 -6.83 9.96
CA LYS A 33 16.49 -7.60 10.06
C LYS A 33 16.45 -8.88 9.23
N ALA A 34 15.36 -9.13 8.51
CA ALA A 34 15.22 -10.34 7.71
C ALA A 34 16.16 -10.29 6.48
N GLU A 35 16.81 -11.42 6.19
CA GLU A 35 17.64 -11.55 5.00
C GLU A 35 16.79 -11.47 3.72
N ASN A 36 17.38 -10.98 2.62
CA ASN A 36 16.76 -10.96 1.29
C ASN A 36 15.36 -10.31 1.25
N CYS A 37 15.10 -9.33 2.11
CA CYS A 37 13.85 -8.58 2.16
C CYS A 37 14.06 -7.15 1.64
N VAL A 38 13.41 -6.81 0.52
CA VAL A 38 13.39 -5.44 -0.03
C VAL A 38 12.04 -4.82 0.26
N MET A 39 12.04 -3.59 0.77
CA MET A 39 10.83 -2.90 1.18
C MET A 39 10.72 -1.51 0.56
N THR A 40 9.52 -1.15 0.13
CA THR A 40 9.15 0.20 -0.32
C THR A 40 8.04 0.77 0.58
N PRO A 41 7.99 2.10 0.80
CA PRO A 41 7.11 2.69 1.80
C PRO A 41 5.69 2.98 1.29
N HIS A 42 4.93 1.93 0.94
CA HIS A 42 3.54 2.02 0.47
C HIS A 42 3.35 2.95 -0.74
N ILE A 43 4.22 2.79 -1.74
CA ILE A 43 4.28 3.64 -2.94
C ILE A 43 3.93 2.90 -4.24
N ALA A 44 3.51 1.65 -4.21
CA ALA A 44 3.13 0.91 -5.42
C ALA A 44 2.02 1.61 -6.21
N TRP A 45 1.10 2.30 -5.52
CA TRP A 45 0.03 3.09 -6.15
C TRP A 45 0.50 4.45 -6.69
N ALA A 46 1.65 4.96 -6.25
CA ALA A 46 2.02 6.37 -6.33
C ALA A 46 2.61 6.83 -7.68
N SER A 47 2.43 6.07 -8.76
CA SER A 47 2.86 6.48 -10.10
C SER A 47 2.20 7.80 -10.52
N LEU A 48 2.91 8.61 -11.32
CA LEU A 48 2.38 9.91 -11.78
C LEU A 48 1.04 9.75 -12.53
N ALA A 49 0.92 8.72 -13.36
CA ALA A 49 -0.30 8.43 -14.10
C ALA A 49 -1.47 8.07 -13.16
N ALA A 50 -1.23 7.22 -12.16
CA ALA A 50 -2.25 6.84 -11.18
C ALA A 50 -2.73 8.06 -10.37
N ARG A 51 -1.80 8.89 -9.90
CA ARG A 51 -2.13 10.11 -9.14
C ARG A 51 -2.89 11.15 -9.97
N LYS A 52 -2.54 11.34 -11.25
CA LYS A 52 -3.29 12.22 -12.17
C LYS A 52 -4.74 11.73 -12.36
N ARG A 53 -4.92 10.42 -12.58
CA ARG A 53 -6.25 9.82 -12.72
C ARG A 53 -7.06 9.95 -11.44
N LEU A 54 -6.46 9.67 -10.28
CA LEU A 54 -7.10 9.81 -8.97
C LEU A 54 -7.64 11.23 -8.77
N MET A 55 -6.84 12.25 -9.07
CA MET A 55 -7.26 13.65 -8.93
C MET A 55 -8.50 13.96 -9.78
N GLY A 56 -8.55 13.47 -11.01
CA GLY A 56 -9.71 13.62 -11.89
C GLY A 56 -10.97 12.94 -11.32
N ILE A 57 -10.82 11.73 -10.78
CA ILE A 57 -11.93 10.98 -10.15
C ILE A 57 -12.47 11.74 -8.92
N VAL A 58 -11.58 12.23 -8.05
CA VAL A 58 -11.99 12.97 -6.85
C VAL A 58 -12.75 14.25 -7.23
N ALA A 59 -12.22 15.03 -8.17
CA ALA A 59 -12.89 16.23 -8.66
C ALA A 59 -14.26 15.91 -9.28
N GLY A 60 -14.35 14.83 -10.06
CA GLY A 60 -15.60 14.35 -10.65
C GLY A 60 -16.64 13.92 -9.60
N ASN A 61 -16.23 13.18 -8.56
CA ASN A 61 -17.11 12.77 -7.46
C ASN A 61 -17.68 13.99 -6.72
N ILE A 62 -16.86 15.02 -6.46
CA ILE A 62 -17.29 16.27 -5.81
C ILE A 62 -18.31 17.01 -6.68
N ALA A 63 -18.03 17.17 -7.99
CA ALA A 63 -18.96 17.81 -8.91
C ALA A 63 -20.31 17.08 -8.97
N ALA A 64 -20.29 15.74 -9.03
CA ALA A 64 -21.49 14.92 -9.07
C ALA A 64 -22.32 15.02 -7.77
N PHE A 65 -21.65 15.11 -6.62
CA PHE A 65 -22.31 15.38 -5.34
C PHE A 65 -23.02 16.74 -5.32
N LEU A 66 -22.38 17.79 -5.83
CA LEU A 66 -22.97 19.13 -5.92
C LEU A 66 -24.18 19.19 -6.88
N ASP A 67 -24.21 18.33 -7.90
CA ASP A 67 -25.35 18.15 -8.82
C ASP A 67 -26.46 17.23 -8.26
N GLY A 68 -26.34 16.79 -7.00
CA GLY A 68 -27.31 15.90 -6.36
C GLY A 68 -27.29 14.46 -6.89
N LYS A 69 -26.24 14.07 -7.62
CA LYS A 69 -26.07 12.73 -8.22
C LYS A 69 -24.75 12.11 -7.75
N PRO A 70 -24.59 11.81 -6.44
CA PRO A 70 -23.33 11.25 -5.94
C PRO A 70 -23.02 9.90 -6.61
N VAL A 71 -21.75 9.71 -6.96
CA VAL A 71 -21.23 8.48 -7.59
C VAL A 71 -20.16 7.85 -6.69
N ASN A 72 -19.90 6.56 -6.88
CA ASN A 72 -18.92 5.80 -6.07
C ASN A 72 -19.19 5.84 -4.55
N VAL A 73 -20.46 5.86 -4.14
CA VAL A 73 -20.88 5.83 -2.73
C VAL A 73 -20.65 4.44 -2.15
N VAL A 74 -20.03 4.35 -0.97
CA VAL A 74 -19.61 3.08 -0.35
C VAL A 74 -20.33 2.75 0.97
N ASN A 75 -21.27 3.59 1.38
CA ASN A 75 -21.96 3.52 2.67
C ASN A 75 -23.47 3.80 2.55
N GLN A 76 -24.11 3.27 1.50
CA GLN A 76 -25.58 3.32 1.39
C GLN A 76 -26.26 2.41 2.39
#